data_AF-A0A1F5H805-F1
#
_entry.id   AF-A0A1F5H805-F1
#
_cell.length_a   1.000
_cell.length_b   1.000
_cell.length_c   1.000
_cell.angle_alpha   90.00
_cell.angle_beta   90.00
_cell.angle_gamma   90.00
#
_symmetry.space_group_name_H-M   'P 1'
#
loop_
_entity.id
_entity.type
_entity.pdbx_description
1 polymer ?
#
loop_
_entity_poly.entity_id
_entity_poly.type
_entity_poly.pdbx_seq_one_letter_code
_entity_poly.pdbx_strand_id
1 'polypeptide(L)'
;MGRYATYLLTLLVILLLAAIGYFIFQNQKLISHLTRQQNAASTSFPIQTPSPIPTQITSPSASPSKVFSKSQVQKNIEAAINSKNLAALASYMTMPKVDFSLMSSECCQPMTPDEAVIQMNYIDQGIPLDFNQGSDIIKNLKTKNPQLANSYIGVSNNKEHLAAFTINNQNRISAIQLAITWKLYNY
;
A
#
# COMPACT_ATOMS: atom_id res chain seq x y z
N MET A 1 -8.35 -46.90 21.90
CA MET A 1 -7.78 -45.55 21.67
C MET A 1 -8.07 -44.96 20.27
N GLY A 2 -8.35 -45.76 19.22
CA GLY A 2 -8.56 -45.22 17.86
C GLY A 2 -9.80 -44.35 17.61
N ARG A 3 -10.93 -44.59 18.32
CA ARG A 3 -12.18 -43.85 18.09
C ARG A 3 -12.12 -42.39 18.57
N TYR A 4 -11.42 -42.11 19.66
CA TYR A 4 -11.25 -40.74 20.17
C TYR A 4 -10.39 -39.87 19.26
N ALA A 5 -9.34 -40.46 18.67
CA ALA A 5 -8.49 -39.77 17.69
C ALA A 5 -9.28 -39.38 16.43
N THR A 6 -10.17 -40.25 15.94
CA THR A 6 -11.02 -39.94 14.79
C THR A 6 -12.05 -38.83 15.08
N TYR A 7 -12.62 -38.78 16.30
CA TYR A 7 -13.55 -37.70 16.67
C TYR A 7 -12.86 -36.35 16.85
N LEU A 8 -11.63 -36.33 17.37
CA LEU A 8 -10.84 -35.10 17.50
C LEU A 8 -10.49 -34.51 16.13
N LEU A 9 -10.13 -35.38 15.18
CA LEU A 9 -9.72 -34.96 13.85
C LEU A 9 -10.91 -34.43 13.04
N THR A 10 -12.09 -35.05 13.14
CA THR A 10 -13.31 -34.54 12.48
C THR A 10 -13.76 -33.20 13.06
N LEU A 11 -13.69 -33.02 14.38
CA LEU A 11 -14.06 -31.75 15.03
C LEU A 11 -13.12 -30.61 14.61
N LEU A 12 -11.83 -30.90 14.44
CA LEU A 12 -10.82 -29.93 13.97
C LEU A 12 -11.05 -29.51 12.51
N VAL A 13 -11.43 -30.45 11.63
CA VAL A 13 -11.79 -30.16 10.24
C VAL A 13 -13.04 -29.28 10.15
N ILE A 14 -14.05 -29.54 10.99
CA ILE A 14 -15.29 -28.72 11.02
C ILE A 14 -14.97 -27.29 11.47
N LEU A 15 -14.11 -27.11 12.47
CA LEU A 15 -13.67 -25.79 12.92
C LEU A 15 -12.89 -25.02 11.83
N LEU A 16 -12.03 -25.71 11.08
CA LEU A 16 -11.30 -25.12 9.95
C LEU A 16 -12.24 -24.64 8.84
N LEU A 17 -13.23 -25.46 8.46
CA LEU A 17 -14.23 -25.09 7.46
C LEU A 17 -15.10 -23.91 7.92
N ALA A 18 -15.48 -23.88 9.20
CA ALA A 18 -16.22 -22.76 9.78
C ALA A 18 -15.39 -21.45 9.77
N ALA A 19 -14.09 -21.52 10.09
CA ALA A 19 -13.20 -20.37 10.06
C ALA A 19 -13.01 -19.81 8.64
N ILE A 20 -12.84 -20.69 7.65
CA ILE A 20 -12.73 -20.30 6.24
C ILE A 20 -14.04 -19.67 5.75
N GLY A 21 -15.19 -20.28 6.06
CA GLY A 21 -16.50 -19.74 5.70
C GLY A 21 -16.76 -18.36 6.33
N TYR A 22 -16.41 -18.19 7.60
CA TYR A 22 -16.51 -16.90 8.31
C TYR A 22 -15.61 -15.83 7.68
N PHE A 23 -14.39 -16.19 7.29
CA PHE A 23 -13.46 -15.27 6.63
C PHE A 23 -13.96 -14.81 5.25
N ILE A 24 -14.51 -15.73 4.44
CA ILE A 24 -15.12 -15.39 3.14
C ILE A 24 -16.36 -14.50 3.34
N PHE A 25 -17.19 -14.77 4.35
CA PHE A 25 -18.39 -13.97 4.64
C PHE A 25 -18.06 -12.52 5.05
N GLN A 26 -17.05 -12.31 5.90
CA GLN A 26 -16.57 -10.96 6.27
C GLN A 26 -16.10 -10.18 5.03
N ASN A 27 -15.41 -10.84 4.09
CA ASN A 27 -14.91 -10.20 2.87
C ASN A 27 -16.00 -9.92 1.82
N GLN A 28 -17.11 -10.67 1.77
CA GLN A 28 -18.24 -10.36 0.89
C GLN A 28 -18.99 -9.08 1.27
N LYS A 29 -18.99 -8.72 2.57
CA LYS A 29 -19.59 -7.48 3.04
C LYS A 29 -18.87 -6.24 2.48
N LEU A 30 -17.59 -6.36 2.14
CA LEU A 30 -16.82 -5.30 1.47
C LEU A 30 -17.12 -5.20 -0.04
N ILE A 31 -17.30 -6.34 -0.71
CA ILE A 31 -17.61 -6.41 -2.15
C ILE A 31 -19.00 -5.86 -2.46
N SER A 32 -19.98 -6.10 -1.60
CA SER A 32 -21.36 -5.61 -1.78
C SER A 32 -21.46 -4.08 -1.76
N HIS A 33 -20.54 -3.37 -1.09
CA HIS A 33 -20.46 -1.91 -1.18
C HIS A 33 -19.86 -1.42 -2.51
N LEU A 34 -18.92 -2.17 -3.10
CA LEU A 34 -18.32 -1.85 -4.40
C LEU A 34 -19.30 -2.13 -5.56
N THR A 35 -20.07 -3.22 -5.50
CA THR A 35 -21.06 -3.53 -6.54
C THR A 35 -22.30 -2.63 -6.48
N ARG A 36 -22.71 -2.17 -5.29
CA ARG A 36 -23.88 -1.26 -5.16
C ARG A 36 -23.60 0.14 -5.72
N GLN A 37 -22.34 0.57 -5.74
CA GLN A 37 -21.97 1.87 -6.32
C GLN A 37 -21.88 1.84 -7.87
N GLN A 38 -21.83 0.65 -8.49
CA GLN A 38 -21.84 0.49 -9.95
C GLN A 38 -23.24 0.36 -10.57
N ASN A 39 -24.29 0.06 -9.80
CA ASN A 39 -25.63 -0.26 -10.34
C ASN A 39 -26.73 0.79 -10.07
N ALA A 40 -26.38 2.00 -9.60
CA ALA A 40 -27.34 3.09 -9.41
C ALA A 40 -27.19 4.20 -10.48
N ALA A 41 -27.26 3.84 -11.76
CA ALA A 41 -27.49 4.80 -12.83
C ALA A 41 -28.03 4.09 -14.08
N SER A 42 -29.35 3.85 -14.14
CA SER A 42 -30.09 3.62 -15.38
C SER A 42 -31.60 3.75 -15.12
N THR A 43 -32.10 4.99 -15.14
CA THR A 43 -33.52 5.25 -15.37
C THR A 43 -33.67 5.59 -16.86
N SER A 44 -34.37 4.72 -17.57
CA SER A 44 -34.69 4.78 -18.99
C SER A 44 -35.68 5.90 -19.35
N PHE A 45 -35.43 6.60 -20.46
CA PHE A 45 -36.44 7.35 -21.23
C PHE A 45 -36.29 7.04 -22.73
N PRO A 46 -37.39 6.97 -23.50
CA PRO A 46 -37.40 6.46 -24.87
C PRO A 46 -36.94 7.48 -25.93
N ILE A 47 -36.44 6.93 -27.03
CA ILE A 47 -35.81 7.58 -28.19
C ILE A 47 -36.85 8.23 -29.12
N GLN A 48 -36.60 9.47 -29.57
CA GLN A 48 -37.13 10.01 -30.83
C GLN A 48 -35.99 10.62 -31.67
N THR A 49 -35.86 10.07 -32.88
CA THR A 49 -35.38 10.51 -34.22
C THR A 49 -34.41 11.72 -34.40
N PRO A 50 -33.50 11.72 -35.41
CA PRO A 50 -32.22 12.42 -35.39
C PRO A 50 -32.13 13.70 -36.26
N SER A 51 -31.28 14.65 -35.85
CA SER A 51 -30.59 15.59 -36.75
C SER A 51 -29.40 16.30 -36.06
N PRO A 52 -28.41 16.80 -36.82
CA PRO A 52 -27.00 16.72 -36.48
C PRO A 52 -26.48 17.92 -35.68
N ILE A 53 -25.61 17.68 -34.71
CA ILE A 53 -24.91 18.71 -33.93
C ILE A 53 -23.39 18.42 -33.94
N PRO A 54 -22.56 19.47 -33.97
CA PRO A 54 -21.20 19.45 -34.48
C PRO A 54 -20.22 18.74 -33.54
N THR A 55 -19.13 18.26 -34.13
CA THR A 55 -17.98 17.69 -33.44
C THR A 55 -17.35 18.70 -32.47
N GLN A 56 -17.81 18.72 -31.22
CA GLN A 56 -17.05 19.28 -30.11
C GLN A 56 -16.25 18.16 -29.47
N ILE A 57 -14.94 18.20 -29.72
CA ILE A 57 -13.94 17.39 -29.06
C ILE A 57 -13.86 17.88 -27.60
N THR A 58 -14.63 17.27 -26.71
CA THR A 58 -14.44 17.45 -25.26
C THR A 58 -13.14 16.78 -24.86
N SER A 59 -12.11 17.61 -24.61
CA SER A 59 -10.93 17.20 -23.84
C SER A 59 -11.37 16.64 -22.49
N PRO A 60 -10.75 15.54 -22.00
CA PRO A 60 -11.07 15.02 -20.67
C PRO A 60 -10.76 16.09 -19.62
N SER A 61 -11.80 16.49 -18.88
CA SER A 61 -11.69 17.34 -17.71
C SER A 61 -10.74 16.67 -16.71
N ALA A 62 -9.59 17.30 -16.45
CA ALA A 62 -8.65 16.84 -15.44
C ALA A 62 -9.35 16.90 -14.07
N SER A 63 -9.65 15.72 -13.52
CA SER A 63 -10.11 15.60 -12.13
C SER A 63 -9.11 16.29 -11.20
N PRO A 64 -9.56 17.16 -10.27
CA PRO A 64 -8.66 17.90 -9.40
C PRO A 64 -7.85 16.91 -8.56
N SER A 65 -6.56 16.79 -8.89
CA SER A 65 -5.62 15.97 -8.13
C SER A 65 -5.49 16.58 -6.74
N LYS A 66 -5.92 15.84 -5.72
CA LYS A 66 -5.74 16.23 -4.31
C LYS A 66 -4.26 16.56 -4.08
N VAL A 67 -3.98 17.82 -3.76
CA VAL A 67 -2.62 18.31 -3.50
C VAL A 67 -2.33 18.11 -2.02
N PHE A 68 -1.31 17.32 -1.71
CA PHE A 68 -0.81 17.13 -0.35
C PHE A 68 0.43 17.99 -0.14
N SER A 69 0.74 18.36 1.11
CA SER A 69 2.04 18.92 1.45
C SER A 69 3.04 17.81 1.78
N LYS A 70 4.34 18.04 1.56
CA LYS A 70 5.40 17.07 1.91
C LYS A 70 5.33 16.64 3.38
N SER A 71 5.12 17.61 4.28
CA SER A 71 5.01 17.33 5.73
C SER A 71 3.80 16.46 6.06
N GLN A 72 2.66 16.70 5.40
CA GLN A 72 1.47 15.86 5.59
C GLN A 72 1.72 14.42 5.12
N VAL A 73 2.38 14.24 3.97
CA VAL A 73 2.75 12.91 3.48
C VAL A 73 3.68 12.19 4.46
N GLN A 74 4.70 12.87 4.99
CA GLN A 74 5.63 12.30 5.97
C GLN A 74 4.93 11.85 7.26
N LYS A 75 4.04 12.69 7.81
CA LYS A 75 3.24 12.34 8.99
C LYS A 75 2.34 11.13 8.73
N ASN A 76 1.75 11.05 7.53
CA ASN A 76 0.91 9.93 7.16
C ASN A 76 1.70 8.63 6.93
N ILE A 77 2.92 8.73 6.37
CA ILE A 77 3.86 7.60 6.30
C ILE A 77 4.12 7.05 7.70
N GLU A 78 4.55 7.90 8.62
CA GLU A 78 4.87 7.50 9.98
C GLU A 78 3.66 6.89 10.70
N ALA A 79 2.50 7.55 10.63
CA ALA A 79 1.28 7.05 11.24
C ALA A 79 0.83 5.72 10.64
N ALA A 80 0.83 5.57 9.32
CA ALA A 80 0.39 4.34 8.65
C ALA A 80 1.31 3.16 8.95
N ILE A 81 2.63 3.36 8.93
CA ILE A 81 3.61 2.31 9.25
C ILE A 81 3.47 1.87 10.70
N ASN A 82 3.50 2.82 11.64
CA ASN A 82 3.51 2.49 13.06
C ASN A 82 2.15 1.98 13.58
N SER A 83 1.05 2.30 12.89
CA SER A 83 -0.28 1.72 13.16
C SER A 83 -0.57 0.44 12.37
N LYS A 84 0.37 -0.01 11.51
CA LYS A 84 0.17 -1.12 10.56
C LYS A 84 -1.00 -0.92 9.59
N ASN A 85 -1.49 0.30 9.42
CA ASN A 85 -2.53 0.67 8.45
C ASN A 85 -1.91 1.06 7.10
N LEU A 86 -1.22 0.10 6.46
CA LEU A 86 -0.47 0.36 5.23
C LEU A 86 -1.37 0.74 4.05
N ALA A 87 -2.62 0.25 4.02
CA ALA A 87 -3.61 0.59 3.00
C ALA A 87 -3.88 2.10 2.91
N ALA A 88 -3.73 2.86 4.00
CA ALA A 88 -3.88 4.31 3.99
C ALA A 88 -2.85 5.01 3.09
N LEU A 89 -1.70 4.37 2.81
CA LEU A 89 -0.62 4.96 2.01
C LEU A 89 -0.91 5.01 0.52
N ALA A 90 -1.75 4.12 0.00
CA ALA A 90 -2.00 4.02 -1.45
C ALA A 90 -2.44 5.38 -2.04
N SER A 91 -3.27 6.14 -1.33
CA SER A 91 -3.76 7.47 -1.79
C SER A 91 -2.68 8.56 -1.89
N TYR A 92 -1.54 8.36 -1.21
CA TYR A 92 -0.38 9.27 -1.23
C TYR A 92 0.69 8.86 -2.24
N MET A 93 0.52 7.72 -2.91
CA MET A 93 1.46 7.24 -3.92
C MET A 93 1.22 7.89 -5.29
N THR A 94 2.23 7.80 -6.14
CA THR A 94 2.15 8.19 -7.55
C THR A 94 1.33 7.15 -8.31
N MET A 95 0.49 7.64 -9.23
CA MET A 95 -0.34 6.79 -10.10
C MET A 95 0.22 6.83 -11.52
N PRO A 96 0.11 5.73 -12.30
CA PRO A 96 -0.51 4.45 -11.94
C PRO A 96 0.43 3.49 -11.20
N LYS A 97 1.73 3.80 -11.14
CA LYS A 97 2.76 2.93 -10.59
C LYS A 97 3.70 3.70 -9.66
N VAL A 98 4.23 2.97 -8.68
CA VAL A 98 5.28 3.39 -7.75
C VAL A 98 6.47 2.47 -7.91
N ASP A 99 7.68 3.04 -7.82
CA ASP A 99 8.89 2.24 -7.82
C ASP A 99 9.02 1.53 -6.48
N PHE A 100 9.24 0.21 -6.51
CA PHE A 100 9.33 -0.60 -5.30
C PHE A 100 10.55 -1.51 -5.37
N SER A 101 11.35 -1.51 -4.32
CA SER A 101 12.51 -2.39 -4.21
C SER A 101 12.65 -2.98 -2.82
N LEU A 102 13.06 -4.25 -2.78
CA LEU A 102 13.51 -4.92 -1.57
C LEU A 102 15.02 -5.07 -1.66
N MET A 103 15.74 -4.55 -0.66
CA MET A 103 17.20 -4.65 -0.61
C MET A 103 17.64 -6.11 -0.61
N SER A 104 18.69 -6.42 -1.37
CA SER A 104 19.18 -7.77 -1.65
C SER A 104 18.27 -8.64 -2.51
N SER A 105 17.36 -8.04 -3.27
CA SER A 105 16.61 -8.72 -4.33
C SER A 105 16.63 -7.88 -5.62
N GLU A 106 16.56 -8.57 -6.76
CA GLU A 106 16.25 -7.94 -8.05
C GLU A 106 14.73 -7.84 -8.28
N CYS A 107 13.95 -8.11 -7.22
CA CYS A 107 12.57 -7.67 -7.18
C CYS A 107 12.60 -6.13 -7.07
N CYS A 108 11.78 -5.38 -7.74
CA CYS A 108 10.50 -5.69 -8.32
C CYS A 108 10.35 -4.74 -9.52
N GLN A 109 9.44 -5.05 -10.45
CA GLN A 109 9.05 -4.05 -11.44
C GLN A 109 8.13 -3.01 -10.80
N PRO A 110 8.07 -1.77 -11.32
CA PRO A 110 7.13 -0.77 -10.84
C PRO A 110 5.71 -1.32 -10.81
N MET A 111 5.06 -1.16 -9.66
CA MET A 111 3.79 -1.82 -9.31
C MET A 111 2.74 -0.78 -8.92
N THR A 112 1.48 -1.19 -8.89
CA THR A 112 0.38 -0.31 -8.47
C THR A 112 0.49 0.03 -6.97
N PRO A 113 -0.12 1.14 -6.50
CA PRO A 113 -0.14 1.45 -5.07
C PRO A 113 -0.71 0.34 -4.19
N ASP A 114 -1.74 -0.36 -4.67
CA ASP A 114 -2.36 -1.47 -3.93
C ASP A 114 -1.43 -2.69 -3.82
N GLU A 115 -0.67 -3.00 -4.89
CA GLU A 115 0.36 -4.03 -4.84
C GLU A 115 1.51 -3.64 -3.90
N ALA A 116 1.94 -2.37 -3.94
CA ALA A 116 3.01 -1.88 -3.09
C ALA A 116 2.67 -2.00 -1.61
N VAL A 117 1.47 -1.60 -1.18
CA VAL A 117 1.06 -1.73 0.24
C VAL A 117 1.00 -3.18 0.70
N ILE A 118 0.70 -4.13 -0.18
CA ILE A 118 0.75 -5.57 0.14
C ILE A 118 2.20 -6.01 0.39
N GLN A 119 3.12 -5.63 -0.49
CA GLN A 119 4.54 -6.00 -0.37
C GLN A 119 5.24 -5.33 0.81
N MET A 120 4.69 -4.24 1.34
CA MET A 120 5.22 -3.57 2.53
C MET A 120 5.14 -4.42 3.82
N ASN A 121 4.41 -5.53 3.81
CA ASN A 121 4.45 -6.50 4.92
C ASN A 121 5.85 -7.11 5.16
N TYR A 122 6.77 -6.96 4.19
CA TYR A 122 8.14 -7.43 4.27
C TYR A 122 8.88 -6.94 5.51
N ILE A 123 8.51 -5.76 6.04
CA ILE A 123 9.11 -5.16 7.23
C ILE A 123 8.26 -5.30 8.50
N ASP A 124 7.18 -6.08 8.50
CA ASP A 124 6.20 -6.10 9.60
C ASP A 124 6.82 -6.48 10.95
N GLN A 125 7.88 -7.30 10.92
CA GLN A 125 8.62 -7.66 12.12
C GLN A 125 9.41 -6.49 12.72
N GLY A 126 9.81 -5.51 11.91
CA GLY A 126 10.60 -4.34 12.30
C GLY A 126 9.79 -3.19 12.90
N ILE A 127 8.47 -3.19 12.73
CA ILE A 127 7.55 -2.14 13.21
C ILE A 127 7.45 -2.21 14.76
N PRO A 128 7.49 -1.07 15.49
CA PRO A 128 7.50 0.31 15.00
C PRO A 128 8.86 0.77 14.48
N LEU A 129 8.83 1.72 13.54
CA LEU A 129 10.01 2.41 13.03
C LEU A 129 10.12 3.81 13.64
N ASP A 130 11.35 4.24 13.91
CA ASP A 130 11.71 5.62 14.24
C ASP A 130 12.06 6.37 12.95
N PHE A 131 11.37 7.49 12.73
CA PHE A 131 11.55 8.38 11.57
C PHE A 131 12.33 9.65 11.92
N ASN A 132 13.09 9.67 13.02
CA ASN A 132 13.97 10.77 13.38
C ASN A 132 15.08 10.98 12.33
N GLN A 133 14.80 11.85 11.35
CA GLN A 133 15.73 12.19 10.27
C GLN A 133 17.04 12.85 10.76
N GLY A 134 17.08 13.27 12.03
CA GLY A 134 18.26 13.83 12.68
C GLY A 134 19.17 12.80 13.36
N SER A 135 18.76 11.53 13.45
CA SER A 135 19.56 10.45 14.04
C SER A 135 20.84 10.18 13.25
N ASP A 136 21.91 9.77 13.94
CA ASP A 136 23.20 9.47 13.31
C ASP A 136 23.09 8.30 12.32
N ILE A 137 22.25 7.31 12.63
CA ILE A 137 21.97 6.19 11.73
C ILE A 137 21.40 6.69 10.40
N ILE A 138 20.33 7.48 10.42
CA ILE A 138 19.69 7.98 9.19
C ILE A 138 20.61 8.93 8.43
N LYS A 139 21.34 9.82 9.12
CA LYS A 139 22.33 10.69 8.47
C LYS A 139 23.41 9.87 7.75
N ASN A 140 23.98 8.88 8.42
CA ASN A 140 25.01 8.01 7.83
C ASN A 140 24.47 7.23 6.62
N LEU A 141 23.25 6.69 6.70
CA LEU A 141 22.60 6.01 5.59
C LEU A 141 22.45 6.91 4.36
N LYS A 142 22.01 8.16 4.55
CA LYS A 142 21.84 9.14 3.47
C LYS A 142 23.18 9.57 2.87
N THR A 143 24.20 9.77 3.71
CA THR A 143 25.52 10.20 3.26
C THR A 143 26.26 9.11 2.48
N LYS A 144 26.16 7.85 2.92
CA LYS A 144 26.86 6.73 2.27
C LYS A 144 26.12 6.14 1.08
N ASN A 145 24.80 6.32 1.01
CA ASN A 145 23.98 5.70 -0.02
C ASN A 145 23.20 6.74 -0.84
N PRO A 146 23.67 7.10 -2.05
CA PRO A 146 23.03 8.12 -2.88
C PRO A 146 21.56 7.84 -3.19
N GLN A 147 21.16 6.56 -3.26
CA GLN A 147 19.77 6.16 -3.47
C GLN A 147 18.84 6.61 -2.33
N LEU A 148 19.37 6.73 -1.11
CA LEU A 148 18.63 7.09 0.09
C LEU A 148 18.68 8.59 0.42
N ALA A 149 19.56 9.35 -0.25
CA ALA A 149 19.91 10.72 0.11
C ALA A 149 18.68 11.64 0.30
N ASN A 150 17.68 11.49 -0.57
CA ASN A 150 16.48 12.33 -0.58
C ASN A 150 15.24 11.64 0.03
N SER A 151 15.39 10.45 0.59
CA SER A 151 14.28 9.67 1.12
C SER A 151 13.91 10.09 2.55
N TYR A 152 12.64 9.92 2.90
CA TYR A 152 12.16 9.91 4.28
C TYR A 152 12.34 8.49 4.83
N ILE A 153 13.22 8.32 5.81
CA ILE A 153 13.68 7.00 6.25
C ILE A 153 13.16 6.68 7.64
N GLY A 154 12.54 5.52 7.82
CA GLY A 154 12.26 4.93 9.11
C GLY A 154 13.19 3.74 9.36
N VAL A 155 13.73 3.62 10.57
CA VAL A 155 14.54 2.47 11.00
C VAL A 155 13.96 1.84 12.26
N SER A 156 14.03 0.52 12.36
CA SER A 156 13.64 -0.17 13.59
C SER A 156 14.70 0.04 14.67
N ASN A 157 14.27 0.40 15.87
CA ASN A 157 15.18 0.64 17.01
C ASN A 157 15.99 -0.62 17.37
N ASN A 158 15.39 -1.81 17.27
CA ASN A 158 15.98 -3.04 17.82
C ASN A 158 16.12 -4.18 16.81
N LYS A 159 15.57 -4.05 15.60
CA LYS A 159 15.52 -5.14 14.62
C LYS A 159 16.17 -4.80 13.29
N GLU A 160 16.84 -3.65 13.20
CA GLU A 160 17.60 -3.21 12.03
C GLU A 160 16.81 -2.98 10.74
N HIS A 161 15.49 -3.21 10.71
CA HIS A 161 14.69 -3.02 9.51
C HIS A 161 14.70 -1.55 9.06
N LEU A 162 14.52 -1.32 7.76
CA LEU A 162 14.49 -0.01 7.15
C LEU A 162 13.34 0.10 6.17
N ALA A 163 12.69 1.27 6.18
CA ALA A 163 11.77 1.70 5.14
C ALA A 163 12.17 3.10 4.67
N ALA A 164 12.43 3.26 3.38
CA ALA A 164 12.75 4.54 2.76
C ALA A 164 11.68 4.92 1.74
N PHE A 165 11.20 6.16 1.83
CA PHE A 165 10.16 6.70 0.98
C PHE A 165 10.68 7.92 0.23
N THR A 166 10.73 7.87 -1.09
CA THR A 166 11.05 9.04 -1.91
C THR A 166 9.77 9.77 -2.23
N ILE A 167 9.73 11.07 -1.89
CA ILE A 167 8.60 11.96 -2.15
C ILE A 167 8.98 12.90 -3.28
N ASN A 168 8.21 12.87 -4.37
CA ASN A 168 8.46 13.70 -5.54
C ASN A 168 8.00 15.16 -5.36
N ASN A 169 8.18 15.97 -6.39
CA ASN A 169 7.84 17.40 -6.38
C ASN A 169 6.33 17.67 -6.34
N GLN A 170 5.50 16.66 -6.63
CA GLN A 170 4.05 16.69 -6.48
C GLN A 170 3.59 16.25 -5.09
N ASN A 171 4.52 16.07 -4.14
CA ASN A 171 4.27 15.56 -2.79
C ASN A 171 3.54 14.21 -2.83
N ARG A 172 4.00 13.31 -3.69
CA ARG A 172 3.55 11.92 -3.74
C ARG A 172 4.73 10.99 -3.53
N ILE A 173 4.45 9.83 -2.92
CA ILE A 173 5.43 8.76 -2.79
C ILE A 173 5.68 8.20 -4.20
N SER A 174 6.89 8.38 -4.71
CA SER A 174 7.30 7.90 -6.03
C SER A 174 8.12 6.63 -5.96
N ALA A 175 8.84 6.41 -4.85
CA ALA A 175 9.57 5.17 -4.62
C ALA A 175 9.47 4.72 -3.16
N ILE A 176 9.46 3.40 -2.98
CA ILE A 176 9.49 2.72 -1.69
C ILE A 176 10.62 1.70 -1.75
N GLN A 177 11.50 1.76 -0.76
CA GLN A 177 12.61 0.83 -0.63
C GLN A 177 12.64 0.25 0.77
N LEU A 178 12.64 -1.08 0.88
CA LEU A 178 12.57 -1.79 2.15
C LEU A 178 13.77 -2.70 2.35
N ALA A 179 14.18 -2.88 3.59
CA ALA A 179 15.21 -3.85 3.96
C ALA A 179 14.95 -4.44 5.35
N ILE A 180 15.31 -5.72 5.53
CA ILE A 180 15.32 -6.37 6.85
C ILE A 180 16.48 -5.91 7.74
N THR A 181 17.56 -5.39 7.15
CA THR A 181 18.65 -4.75 7.88
C THR A 181 19.21 -3.55 7.13
N TRP A 182 19.26 -2.39 7.79
CA TRP A 182 19.85 -1.16 7.26
C TRP A 182 21.35 -1.29 7.06
N LYS A 183 22.01 -2.31 7.63
CA LYS A 183 23.43 -2.58 7.43
C LYS A 183 23.78 -2.92 5.98
N LEU A 184 22.81 -3.38 5.19
CA LEU A 184 22.97 -3.60 3.74
C LEU A 184 23.29 -2.30 2.97
N TYR A 185 23.11 -1.14 3.59
CA TYR A 185 23.41 0.16 2.99
C TYR A 185 24.71 0.79 3.51
N ASN A 186 25.42 0.12 4.42
CA ASN A 186 26.56 0.69 5.13
C ASN A 186 27.90 0.16 4.59
N TYR A 187 28.03 0.14 3.27
CA TYR A 187 29.31 -0.13 2.58
C TYR A 187 30.20 1.12 2.52
#